data_AF-A0AB36YIK9-F1
#
_entry.id   AF-A0AB36YIK9-F1
#
_cell.length_a   1.000
_cell.length_b   1.000
_cell.length_c   1.000
_cell.angle_alpha   90.00
_cell.angle_beta   90.00
_cell.angle_gamma   90.00
#
_symmetry.space_group_name_H-M   'P 1'
#
loop_
_entity.id
_entity.type
_entity.pdbx_description
1 polymer ?
#
loop_
_entity_poly.entity_id
_entity_poly.type
_entity_poly.pdbx_seq_one_letter_code
_entity_poly.pdbx_strand_id
1 'polypeptide(L)'
;TTDEVVAKLTATPSVTEGGEITYTITLTNKDGLPINNHSALTFTLSDGKTVITVPANGTVGTATVTAPDNVYVGTNDPVIKSIATVEGADVGKFEQLTLDKTPVSTTVTDEPGTPGNPGGSNEGDLVKVTITADQTSVAENVKPTFTVHVNQPLAHDLVVTLSNNAQVTIKAGETSAPYTHAAQGDDVYN
;
A
#
# COMPACT_ATOMS: atom_id res chain seq x y z
N THR A 1 6.81 44.76 -15.71
CA THR A 1 7.45 43.61 -15.05
C THR A 1 6.48 42.46 -15.14
N THR A 2 6.93 41.22 -15.03
CA THR A 2 6.04 40.04 -15.01
C THR A 2 6.00 39.53 -13.58
N ASP A 3 4.81 39.48 -13.00
CA ASP A 3 4.61 38.98 -11.65
C ASP A 3 4.44 37.45 -11.71
N GLU A 4 5.51 36.73 -11.38
CA GLU A 4 5.53 35.27 -11.38
C GLU A 4 4.90 34.70 -10.11
N VAL A 5 3.94 33.79 -10.29
CA VAL A 5 3.42 32.91 -9.25
C VAL A 5 3.98 31.51 -9.45
N VAL A 6 4.56 30.94 -8.40
CA VAL A 6 5.08 29.57 -8.38
C VAL A 6 4.15 28.69 -7.55
N ALA A 7 3.70 27.58 -8.13
CA ALA A 7 3.01 26.52 -7.41
C ALA A 7 4.03 25.46 -6.98
N LYS A 8 4.19 25.28 -5.68
CA LYS A 8 5.11 24.30 -5.09
C LYS A 8 4.37 23.19 -4.39
N LEU A 9 4.76 21.94 -4.66
CA LEU A 9 4.28 20.75 -3.97
C LEU A 9 5.19 20.39 -2.81
N THR A 10 4.60 19.99 -1.68
CA THR A 10 5.27 19.30 -0.57
C THR A 10 4.49 18.05 -0.19
N ALA A 11 5.15 17.07 0.39
CA ALA A 11 4.53 15.86 0.92
C ALA A 11 4.99 15.61 2.37
N THR A 12 4.20 14.84 3.14
CA THR A 12 4.67 14.24 4.40
C THR A 12 5.99 13.49 4.14
N PRO A 13 7.10 13.77 4.87
CA PRO A 13 8.40 13.17 4.54
C PRO A 13 8.49 11.65 4.75
N SER A 14 7.78 11.13 5.76
CA SER A 14 7.76 9.70 6.10
C SER A 14 6.43 9.34 6.73
N VAL A 15 5.93 8.15 6.41
CA VAL A 15 4.75 7.51 7.03
C VAL A 15 5.03 6.04 7.24
N THR A 16 4.25 5.37 8.08
CA THR A 16 4.19 3.91 8.05
C THR A 16 3.39 3.44 6.84
N GLU A 17 3.49 2.15 6.50
CA GLU A 17 2.47 1.47 5.70
C GLU A 17 1.07 1.75 6.25
N GLY A 18 0.07 1.71 5.37
CA GLY A 18 -1.32 2.08 5.69
C GLY A 18 -1.54 3.56 6.10
N GLY A 19 -0.46 4.31 6.36
CA GLY A 19 -0.47 5.68 6.84
C GLY A 19 -0.89 6.69 5.79
N GLU A 20 -1.24 7.89 6.23
CA GLU A 20 -1.74 8.94 5.35
C GLU A 20 -0.62 9.87 4.88
N ILE A 21 -0.39 9.92 3.56
CA ILE A 21 0.50 10.89 2.91
C ILE A 21 -0.31 12.14 2.60
N THR A 22 0.02 13.26 3.24
CA THR A 22 -0.56 14.57 2.93
C THR A 22 0.29 15.29 1.89
N TYR A 23 -0.33 15.66 0.78
CA TYR A 23 0.25 16.53 -0.23
C TYR A 23 -0.31 17.94 -0.09
N THR A 24 0.57 18.94 -0.18
CA THR A 24 0.21 20.36 -0.07
C THR A 24 0.73 21.13 -1.26
N ILE A 25 -0.15 21.85 -1.96
CA ILE A 25 0.22 22.87 -2.93
C ILE A 25 0.25 24.21 -2.23
N THR A 26 1.34 24.95 -2.37
CA THR A 26 1.47 26.35 -1.94
C THR A 26 1.74 27.25 -3.15
N LEU A 27 0.97 28.33 -3.29
CA LEU A 27 1.21 29.39 -4.26
C LEU A 27 2.03 30.51 -3.61
N THR A 28 3.14 30.90 -4.24
CA THR A 28 3.98 32.01 -3.78
C THR A 28 4.38 32.92 -4.94
N ASN A 29 4.70 34.17 -4.65
CA ASN A 29 5.42 35.06 -5.57
C ASN A 29 6.60 35.67 -4.82
N LYS A 30 7.64 36.11 -5.55
CA LYS A 30 8.88 36.59 -4.92
C LYS A 30 8.68 37.87 -4.11
N ASP A 31 7.69 38.69 -4.48
CA ASP A 31 7.48 40.03 -3.93
C ASP A 31 6.47 40.05 -2.76
N GLY A 32 5.94 38.89 -2.35
CA GLY A 32 4.99 38.74 -1.25
C GLY A 32 3.64 39.42 -1.51
N LEU A 33 3.30 39.67 -2.78
CA LEU A 33 2.04 40.30 -3.16
C LEU A 33 0.84 39.37 -2.89
N PRO A 34 -0.37 39.90 -2.62
CA PRO A 34 -1.56 39.08 -2.46
C PRO A 34 -1.89 38.26 -3.72
N ILE A 35 -2.11 36.96 -3.55
CA ILE A 35 -2.59 36.04 -4.61
C ILE A 35 -4.04 35.66 -4.29
N ASN A 36 -4.94 36.65 -4.25
CA ASN A 36 -6.29 36.50 -3.71
C ASN A 36 -7.40 36.98 -4.67
N ASN A 37 -7.14 36.92 -5.98
CA ASN A 37 -8.09 37.29 -7.02
C ASN A 37 -8.08 36.26 -8.16
N HIS A 38 -8.29 35.00 -7.80
CA HIS A 38 -8.40 33.88 -8.75
C HIS A 38 -9.50 32.92 -8.29
N SER A 39 -10.16 32.30 -9.25
CA SER A 39 -11.05 31.16 -9.06
C SER A 39 -10.29 29.96 -8.49
N ALA A 40 -11.01 28.93 -8.05
CA ALA A 40 -10.38 27.70 -7.59
C ALA A 40 -9.47 27.11 -8.67
N LEU A 41 -8.30 26.63 -8.24
CA LEU A 41 -7.31 25.98 -9.08
C LEU A 41 -7.23 24.50 -8.72
N THR A 42 -7.25 23.63 -9.72
CA THR A 42 -7.23 22.18 -9.56
C THR A 42 -5.93 21.64 -10.12
N PHE A 43 -5.08 21.09 -9.25
CA PHE A 43 -3.80 20.51 -9.61
C PHE A 43 -3.93 18.99 -9.68
N THR A 44 -3.50 18.39 -10.79
CA THR A 44 -3.38 16.93 -10.90
C THR A 44 -1.91 16.55 -10.74
N LEU A 45 -1.63 15.57 -9.89
CA LEU A 45 -0.27 15.07 -9.70
C LEU A 45 0.15 14.07 -10.81
N SER A 46 1.41 13.69 -10.81
CA SER A 46 2.07 12.83 -11.81
C SER A 46 1.48 11.44 -11.98
N ASP A 47 0.63 10.97 -11.07
CA ASP A 47 -0.09 9.70 -11.19
C ASP A 47 -1.40 9.81 -11.98
N GLY A 48 -1.79 11.02 -12.38
CA GLY A 48 -3.03 11.30 -13.08
C GLY A 48 -4.31 11.08 -12.26
N LYS A 49 -4.19 10.85 -10.94
CA LYS A 49 -5.31 10.49 -10.06
C LYS A 49 -5.43 11.42 -8.86
N THR A 50 -4.33 11.77 -8.20
CA THR A 50 -4.37 12.66 -7.03
C THR A 50 -4.63 14.09 -7.50
N VAL A 51 -5.72 14.66 -6.98
CA VAL A 51 -6.17 16.02 -7.30
C VAL A 51 -6.12 16.88 -6.03
N ILE A 52 -5.48 18.04 -6.11
CA ILE A 52 -5.40 19.03 -5.04
C ILE A 52 -6.09 20.31 -5.51
N THR A 53 -7.09 20.78 -4.77
CA THR A 53 -7.77 22.04 -5.07
C THR A 53 -7.27 23.14 -4.15
N VAL A 54 -6.70 24.19 -4.73
CA VAL A 54 -6.50 25.47 -4.04
C VAL A 54 -7.80 26.27 -4.20
N PRO A 55 -8.51 26.61 -3.10
CA PRO A 55 -9.79 27.30 -3.18
C PRO A 55 -9.62 28.70 -3.78
N ALA A 56 -10.73 29.27 -4.27
CA ALA A 56 -10.73 30.63 -4.79
C ALA A 56 -10.16 31.60 -3.76
N ASN A 57 -9.28 32.50 -4.21
CA ASN A 57 -8.56 33.49 -3.41
C ASN A 57 -7.64 32.91 -2.31
N GLY A 58 -7.43 31.59 -2.29
CA GLY A 58 -6.54 30.91 -1.35
C GLY A 58 -5.17 30.64 -1.97
N THR A 59 -4.17 30.42 -1.12
CA THR A 59 -2.80 30.10 -1.56
C THR A 59 -2.38 28.68 -1.23
N VAL A 60 -3.23 27.91 -0.54
CA VAL A 60 -2.92 26.56 -0.07
C VAL A 60 -4.06 25.61 -0.39
N GLY A 61 -3.72 24.41 -0.86
CA GLY A 61 -4.64 23.29 -1.04
C GLY A 61 -3.97 22.01 -0.59
N THR A 62 -4.76 21.05 -0.12
CA THR A 62 -4.26 19.75 0.35
C THR A 62 -5.04 18.58 -0.24
N ALA A 63 -4.39 17.43 -0.35
CA ALA A 63 -5.03 16.14 -0.59
C ALA A 63 -4.27 15.05 0.16
N THR A 64 -4.94 13.93 0.40
CA THR A 64 -4.39 12.82 1.18
C THR A 64 -4.48 11.52 0.39
N VAL A 65 -3.45 10.67 0.54
CA VAL A 65 -3.37 9.37 -0.12
C VAL A 65 -2.83 8.36 0.89
N THR A 66 -3.46 7.19 0.96
CA THR A 66 -2.96 6.07 1.77
C THR A 66 -1.66 5.53 1.17
N ALA A 67 -0.63 5.36 1.99
CA ALA A 67 0.59 4.67 1.60
C ALA A 67 0.28 3.20 1.23
N PRO A 68 1.03 2.60 0.29
CA PRO A 68 0.99 1.17 0.07
C PRO A 68 1.24 0.41 1.37
N ASP A 69 0.68 -0.79 1.46
CA ASP A 69 0.71 -1.64 2.64
C ASP A 69 0.88 -3.09 2.20
N ASN A 70 1.77 -3.84 2.87
CA ASN A 70 2.05 -5.22 2.55
C ASN A 70 2.55 -6.04 3.74
N VAL A 71 2.25 -7.34 3.68
CA VAL A 71 2.53 -8.34 4.72
C VAL A 71 4.01 -8.68 4.95
N TYR A 72 4.97 -7.97 4.35
CA TYR A 72 6.39 -8.30 4.43
C TYR A 72 7.18 -7.24 5.18
N VAL A 73 8.03 -7.71 6.10
CA VAL A 73 9.03 -6.87 6.76
C VAL A 73 9.97 -6.21 5.75
N GLY A 74 10.42 -4.99 6.05
CA GLY A 74 11.59 -4.40 5.43
C GLY A 74 11.39 -2.96 4.95
N THR A 75 12.19 -2.59 3.94
CA THR A 75 12.13 -1.27 3.32
C THR A 75 11.14 -1.28 2.16
N ASN A 76 10.20 -0.35 2.16
CA ASN A 76 9.29 -0.15 1.05
C ASN A 76 9.83 0.88 0.05
N ASP A 77 9.40 0.75 -1.21
CA ASP A 77 9.68 1.76 -2.21
C ASP A 77 9.03 3.10 -1.81
N PRO A 78 9.74 4.23 -1.94
CA PRO A 78 9.17 5.53 -1.60
C PRO A 78 8.05 5.91 -2.56
N VAL A 79 7.04 6.60 -2.04
CA VAL A 79 5.98 7.19 -2.87
C VAL A 79 6.48 8.53 -3.41
N ILE A 80 6.66 8.60 -4.72
CA ILE A 80 7.15 9.80 -5.42
C ILE A 80 6.01 10.43 -6.22
N LYS A 81 5.82 11.75 -6.06
CA LYS A 81 4.85 12.55 -6.84
C LYS A 81 5.46 13.85 -7.31
N SER A 82 4.94 14.41 -8.40
CA SER A 82 5.19 15.79 -8.82
C SER A 82 3.91 16.41 -9.38
N ILE A 83 3.90 17.72 -9.60
CA ILE A 83 2.79 18.39 -10.27
C ILE A 83 2.79 18.02 -11.76
N ALA A 84 1.67 17.51 -12.29
CA ALA A 84 1.52 17.25 -13.72
C ALA A 84 0.87 18.43 -14.44
N THR A 85 -0.34 18.80 -14.01
CA THR A 85 -1.18 19.82 -14.66
C THR A 85 -1.87 20.70 -13.63
N VAL A 86 -2.30 21.88 -14.09
CA VAL A 86 -3.19 22.79 -13.37
C VAL A 86 -4.33 23.19 -14.29
N GLU A 87 -5.55 23.21 -13.76
CA GLU A 87 -6.75 23.67 -14.44
C GLU A 87 -7.54 24.64 -13.56
N GLY A 88 -8.38 25.46 -14.19
CA GLY A 88 -9.20 26.46 -13.51
C GLY A 88 -9.54 27.63 -14.43
N ALA A 89 -10.68 28.27 -14.18
CA ALA A 89 -11.19 29.35 -15.04
C ALA A 89 -10.21 30.54 -15.19
N ASP A 90 -9.38 30.77 -14.16
CA ASP A 90 -8.48 31.92 -14.08
C ASP A 90 -7.00 31.55 -14.29
N VAL A 91 -6.67 30.31 -14.65
CA VAL A 91 -5.26 29.90 -14.91
C VAL A 91 -4.62 30.80 -15.98
N GLY A 92 -5.36 31.14 -17.03
CA GLY A 92 -4.88 32.04 -18.09
C GLY A 92 -4.84 33.52 -17.72
N LYS A 93 -5.29 33.91 -16.51
CA LYS A 93 -5.26 35.30 -16.03
C LYS A 93 -3.99 35.65 -15.24
N PHE A 94 -3.20 34.66 -14.83
CA PHE A 94 -1.87 34.92 -14.26
C PHE A 94 -0.94 35.46 -15.36
N GLU A 95 -0.17 36.49 -15.06
CA GLU A 95 0.88 36.97 -15.98
C GLU A 95 1.91 35.86 -16.24
N GLN A 96 2.25 35.11 -15.18
CA GLN A 96 3.01 33.88 -15.25
C GLN A 96 2.64 32.97 -14.08
N LEU A 97 2.23 31.73 -14.38
CA LEU A 97 2.07 30.66 -13.41
C LEU A 97 3.07 29.54 -13.73
N THR A 98 4.06 29.38 -12.87
CA THR A 98 5.10 28.35 -12.98
C THR A 98 4.76 27.18 -12.05
N LEU A 99 4.73 25.97 -12.62
CA LEU A 99 4.58 24.74 -11.84
C LEU A 99 5.98 24.22 -11.47
N ASP A 100 6.29 24.15 -10.18
CA ASP A 100 7.48 23.45 -9.72
C ASP A 100 7.26 21.94 -9.89
N LYS A 101 7.85 21.38 -10.95
CA LYS A 101 7.75 19.95 -11.28
C LYS A 101 8.80 19.09 -10.57
N THR A 102 9.54 19.66 -9.61
CA THR A 102 10.47 18.90 -8.78
C THR A 102 9.70 17.79 -8.03
N PRO A 103 10.10 16.52 -8.16
CA PRO A 103 9.44 15.44 -7.43
C PRO A 103 9.60 15.59 -5.91
N VAL A 104 8.54 15.30 -5.18
CA VAL A 104 8.53 15.09 -3.73
C VAL A 104 8.49 13.60 -3.45
N SER A 105 9.12 13.17 -2.37
CA SER A 105 9.26 11.77 -1.98
C SER A 105 8.78 11.60 -0.54
N THR A 106 8.01 10.55 -0.31
CA THR A 106 7.62 10.10 1.02
C THR A 106 8.19 8.72 1.25
N THR A 107 9.02 8.56 2.28
CA THR A 107 9.48 7.24 2.73
C THR A 107 8.31 6.49 3.38
N VAL A 108 8.17 5.21 3.05
CA VAL A 108 7.19 4.32 3.68
C VAL A 108 7.96 3.31 4.53
N THR A 109 7.65 3.27 5.83
CA THR A 109 8.27 2.33 6.77
C THR A 109 7.29 1.24 7.14
N ASP A 110 7.79 0.02 7.34
CA ASP A 110 7.04 -1.10 7.93
C ASP A 110 6.27 -0.66 9.20
N GLU A 111 5.04 -1.16 9.37
CA GLU A 111 4.17 -0.77 10.48
C GLU A 111 4.64 -1.37 11.82
N PRO A 112 4.70 -0.56 12.91
CA PRO A 112 4.92 -1.10 14.24
C PRO A 112 3.66 -1.80 14.74
N GLY A 113 3.73 -3.09 15.08
CA GLY A 113 2.58 -3.78 15.61
C GLY A 113 2.31 -3.60 17.10
N THR A 114 1.10 -4.00 17.50
CA THR A 114 0.70 -4.11 18.91
C THR A 114 0.59 -5.60 19.30
N PRO A 115 1.37 -6.11 20.29
CA PRO A 115 1.63 -7.54 20.50
C PRO A 115 0.45 -8.49 20.85
N GLY A 116 0.61 -9.78 20.45
CA GLY A 116 -0.17 -10.94 20.89
C GLY A 116 0.42 -12.36 20.67
N ASN A 117 1.37 -12.62 19.76
CA ASN A 117 2.09 -13.92 19.61
C ASN A 117 3.27 -13.80 18.59
N PRO A 118 4.40 -14.54 18.71
CA PRO A 118 5.76 -14.05 18.38
C PRO A 118 6.23 -14.22 16.92
N GLY A 119 7.12 -13.31 16.45
CA GLY A 119 7.87 -13.53 15.19
C GLY A 119 8.76 -12.44 14.56
N GLY A 120 8.69 -11.15 14.92
CA GLY A 120 9.66 -10.10 14.53
C GLY A 120 9.24 -9.09 13.43
N SER A 121 9.28 -7.80 13.80
CA SER A 121 9.12 -6.53 13.07
C SER A 121 7.86 -6.25 12.23
N ASN A 122 7.19 -7.23 11.60
CA ASN A 122 5.92 -6.97 10.91
C ASN A 122 4.72 -7.31 11.81
N GLU A 123 4.61 -6.61 12.93
CA GLU A 123 3.64 -6.95 13.98
C GLU A 123 2.23 -6.37 13.71
N GLY A 124 2.00 -5.72 12.55
CA GLY A 124 0.69 -5.24 12.09
C GLY A 124 -0.06 -6.25 11.22
N ASP A 125 0.63 -7.01 10.36
CA ASP A 125 0.01 -7.88 9.36
C ASP A 125 -0.07 -9.35 9.77
N LEU A 126 -1.23 -9.75 10.28
CA LEU A 126 -1.45 -11.14 10.68
C LEU A 126 -1.70 -12.08 9.49
N VAL A 127 -0.73 -12.94 9.20
CA VAL A 127 -0.91 -14.11 8.32
C VAL A 127 -1.30 -15.34 9.14
N LYS A 128 -2.51 -15.86 8.93
CA LYS A 128 -3.05 -17.04 9.63
C LYS A 128 -2.99 -18.28 8.74
N VAL A 129 -2.31 -19.31 9.22
CA VAL A 129 -2.25 -20.63 8.58
C VAL A 129 -3.21 -21.60 9.29
N THR A 130 -3.99 -22.35 8.52
CA THR A 130 -4.87 -23.42 9.02
C THR A 130 -4.71 -24.69 8.20
N ILE A 131 -5.13 -25.82 8.75
CA ILE A 131 -5.21 -27.11 8.05
C ILE A 131 -6.56 -27.76 8.33
N THR A 132 -7.18 -28.30 7.29
CA THR A 132 -8.47 -28.99 7.34
C THR A 132 -8.30 -30.41 6.81
N ALA A 133 -8.87 -31.40 7.48
CA ALA A 133 -9.00 -32.73 6.90
C ALA A 133 -10.15 -32.73 5.88
N ASP A 134 -9.92 -33.27 4.69
CA ASP A 134 -10.97 -33.29 3.65
C ASP A 134 -11.98 -34.43 3.89
N GLN A 135 -11.66 -35.34 4.82
CA GLN A 135 -12.53 -36.43 5.26
C GLN A 135 -12.73 -36.41 6.79
N THR A 136 -13.87 -36.89 7.27
CA THR A 136 -14.14 -37.09 8.72
C THR A 136 -13.50 -38.37 9.27
N SER A 137 -13.30 -39.36 8.40
CA SER A 137 -12.65 -40.63 8.68
C SER A 137 -12.12 -41.22 7.37
N VAL A 138 -11.17 -42.14 7.48
CA VAL A 138 -10.65 -42.92 6.36
C VAL A 138 -10.71 -44.40 6.72
N ALA A 139 -11.05 -45.24 5.74
CA ALA A 139 -10.92 -46.68 5.87
C ALA A 139 -9.44 -47.08 5.77
N GLU A 140 -9.12 -48.29 6.23
CA GLU A 140 -7.79 -48.86 6.04
C GLU A 140 -7.40 -48.87 4.56
N ASN A 141 -6.10 -48.73 4.30
CA ASN A 141 -5.53 -48.67 2.95
C ASN A 141 -6.06 -47.50 2.08
N VAL A 142 -6.83 -46.56 2.65
CA VAL A 142 -7.21 -45.30 1.99
C VAL A 142 -6.29 -44.19 2.47
N LYS A 143 -5.82 -43.36 1.53
CA LYS A 143 -4.96 -42.21 1.84
C LYS A 143 -5.82 -41.07 2.41
N PRO A 144 -5.53 -40.55 3.61
CA PRO A 144 -6.16 -39.34 4.09
C PRO A 144 -5.60 -38.12 3.35
N THR A 145 -6.47 -37.15 3.11
CA THR A 145 -6.13 -35.89 2.45
C THR A 145 -6.50 -34.71 3.32
N PHE A 146 -5.70 -33.66 3.20
CA PHE A 146 -5.82 -32.44 3.96
C PHE A 146 -5.61 -31.27 3.03
N THR A 147 -6.21 -30.13 3.36
CA THR A 147 -5.95 -28.86 2.69
C THR A 147 -5.35 -27.88 3.69
N VAL A 148 -4.18 -27.33 3.36
CA VAL A 148 -3.55 -26.24 4.12
C VAL A 148 -4.01 -24.92 3.52
N HIS A 149 -4.40 -23.97 4.36
CA HIS A 149 -4.91 -22.67 3.93
C HIS A 149 -4.14 -21.52 4.58
N VAL A 150 -4.14 -20.38 3.89
CA VAL A 150 -3.75 -19.06 4.42
C VAL A 150 -4.92 -18.09 4.24
N ASN A 151 -5.05 -17.12 5.14
CA ASN A 151 -6.15 -16.15 5.15
C ASN A 151 -6.13 -15.11 4.01
N GLN A 152 -5.03 -15.01 3.27
CA GLN A 152 -4.87 -14.07 2.16
C GLN A 152 -3.81 -14.58 1.16
N PRO A 153 -3.89 -14.20 -0.13
CA PRO A 153 -2.81 -14.45 -1.08
C PRO A 153 -1.51 -13.79 -0.63
N LEU A 154 -0.39 -14.49 -0.82
CA LEU A 154 0.95 -13.98 -0.52
C LEU A 154 1.70 -13.74 -1.83
N ALA A 155 2.57 -12.73 -1.88
CA ALA A 155 3.42 -12.45 -3.05
C ALA A 155 4.54 -13.49 -3.26
N HIS A 156 4.78 -14.34 -2.26
CA HIS A 156 5.81 -15.38 -2.26
C HIS A 156 5.23 -16.73 -1.85
N ASP A 157 5.89 -17.80 -2.30
CA ASP A 157 5.58 -19.17 -1.88
C ASP A 157 5.70 -19.28 -0.34
N LEU A 158 4.71 -19.90 0.30
CA LEU A 158 4.74 -20.24 1.72
C LEU A 158 4.98 -21.74 1.88
N VAL A 159 6.08 -22.11 2.53
CA VAL A 159 6.39 -23.50 2.87
C VAL A 159 5.96 -23.79 4.30
N VAL A 160 4.96 -24.67 4.46
CA VAL A 160 4.47 -25.13 5.75
C VAL A 160 5.04 -26.51 6.04
N THR A 161 5.80 -26.63 7.12
CA THR A 161 6.26 -27.94 7.64
C THR A 161 5.21 -28.50 8.58
N LEU A 162 4.62 -29.63 8.21
CA LEU A 162 3.64 -30.34 9.03
C LEU A 162 4.32 -31.11 10.17
N SER A 163 3.55 -31.55 11.17
CA SER A 163 4.06 -32.29 12.33
C SER A 163 4.76 -33.60 12.00
N ASN A 164 4.51 -34.15 10.81
CA ASN A 164 5.16 -35.34 10.27
C ASN A 164 6.40 -35.03 9.39
N ASN A 165 6.89 -33.79 9.43
CA ASN A 165 7.99 -33.25 8.63
C ASN A 165 7.73 -33.16 7.13
N ALA A 166 6.53 -33.50 6.64
CA ALA A 166 6.16 -33.22 5.26
C ALA A 166 6.05 -31.71 5.04
N GLN A 167 6.41 -31.27 3.83
CA GLN A 167 6.29 -29.87 3.43
C GLN A 167 5.14 -29.71 2.45
N VAL A 168 4.34 -28.66 2.67
CA VAL A 168 3.29 -28.21 1.77
C VAL A 168 3.64 -26.80 1.32
N THR A 169 3.70 -26.58 0.01
CA THR A 169 3.95 -25.27 -0.55
C THR A 169 2.65 -24.66 -1.05
N ILE A 170 2.18 -23.60 -0.41
CA ILE A 170 1.17 -22.71 -0.98
C ILE A 170 1.91 -21.77 -1.93
N LYS A 171 1.55 -21.81 -3.21
CA LYS A 171 2.20 -20.99 -4.23
C LYS A 171 1.84 -19.51 -4.08
N ALA A 172 2.75 -18.62 -4.47
CA ALA A 172 2.47 -17.20 -4.55
C ALA A 172 1.16 -16.93 -5.32
N GLY A 173 0.31 -16.05 -4.79
CA GLY A 173 -1.02 -15.75 -5.30
C GLY A 173 -2.12 -16.75 -4.93
N GLU A 174 -1.77 -17.95 -4.47
CA GLU A 174 -2.73 -18.95 -4.00
C GLU A 174 -3.03 -18.80 -2.51
N THR A 175 -4.17 -19.33 -2.07
CA THR A 175 -4.59 -19.32 -0.65
C THR A 175 -4.65 -20.70 -0.03
N SER A 176 -4.37 -21.76 -0.81
CA SER A 176 -4.36 -23.12 -0.30
C SER A 176 -3.50 -24.07 -1.12
N ALA A 177 -3.14 -25.20 -0.51
CA ALA A 177 -2.48 -26.31 -1.19
C ALA A 177 -2.90 -27.65 -0.57
N PRO A 178 -3.10 -28.70 -1.40
CA PRO A 178 -3.47 -30.03 -0.91
C PRO A 178 -2.26 -30.78 -0.35
N TYR A 179 -2.54 -31.67 0.60
CA TYR A 179 -1.60 -32.63 1.16
C TYR A 179 -2.25 -34.03 1.22
N THR A 180 -1.53 -35.05 0.77
CA THR A 180 -1.96 -36.44 0.87
C THR A 180 -0.96 -37.20 1.72
N HIS A 181 -1.42 -37.78 2.83
CA HIS A 181 -0.58 -38.64 3.65
C HIS A 181 -0.54 -40.07 3.09
N ALA A 182 0.46 -40.86 3.49
CA ALA A 182 0.45 -42.28 3.19
C ALA A 182 -0.77 -42.96 3.83
N ALA A 183 -1.32 -43.97 3.16
CA ALA A 183 -2.37 -44.77 3.76
C ALA A 183 -1.81 -45.46 5.02
N GLN A 184 -2.63 -45.56 6.06
CA GLN A 184 -2.31 -46.46 7.15
C GLN A 184 -2.37 -47.89 6.60
N GLY A 185 -1.31 -48.67 6.86
CA GLY A 185 -1.23 -50.05 6.42
C GLY A 185 -2.39 -50.87 6.97
N ASP A 186 -2.68 -51.99 6.30
CA ASP A 186 -3.66 -53.00 6.72
C ASP A 186 -3.28 -53.55 8.09
N ASP A 187 -4.19 -53.56 9.06
CA ASP A 187 -3.95 -54.18 10.34
C ASP A 187 -4.27 -55.70 10.33
N VAL A 188 -4.00 -56.39 11.44
CA VAL A 188 -4.04 -57.87 11.52
C VAL A 188 -5.40 -58.39 11.99
N TYR A 189 -6.36 -57.51 12.30
CA TYR A 189 -7.65 -57.88 12.88
C TYR A 189 -8.83 -57.38 12.02
N ASN A 190 -9.76 -58.29 11.73
CA ASN A 190 -11.06 -57.96 11.11
C ASN A 190 -12.11 -57.60 12.17
#